data_AF-A0A7V3IXU3-F1
#
_entry.id   AF-A0A7V3IXU3-F1
#
_cell.length_a   1.000
_cell.length_b   1.000
_cell.length_c   1.000
_cell.angle_alpha   90.00
_cell.angle_beta   90.00
_cell.angle_gamma   90.00
#
_symmetry.space_group_name_H-M   'P 1'
#
loop_
_entity.id
_entity.type
_entity.pdbx_description
1 polymer ?
#
loop_
_entity_poly.entity_id
_entity_poly.type
_entity_poly.pdbx_seq_one_letter_code
_entity_poly.pdbx_strand_id
1 'polypeptide(L)'
;MPEPILPPLAPGEVIRIGPTAGTGTPTGDYGVGATDLCAFMEFPTEVLQVCGDSFAGQGVGFGGHYSPIALRVDTSSVDESTGVTYCGVIGVWAPLLAEPTPPGASQLPAGVVQINRQNYLLVTTAENLVPRSSRLVKAEPMHGNWQTVPGSVRQASYQGGGQSQISGFYDPIPTAESPRRWVYIVADDFDRTHPVVLYRSTPENFIDRSTWQGWAAGPGGGWKKSPTPLWGDQIGEMS
;
A
#
# COMPACT_ATOMS: atom_id res chain seq x y z
N MET A 1 -3.00 8.80 24.99
CA MET A 1 -3.25 7.95 23.80
C MET A 1 -4.53 7.21 24.07
N PRO A 2 -5.44 7.06 23.09
CA PRO A 2 -6.62 6.22 23.28
C PRO A 2 -6.18 4.80 23.65
N GLU A 3 -6.92 4.18 24.57
CA GLU A 3 -6.70 2.79 24.96
C GLU A 3 -7.46 1.86 24.01
N PRO A 4 -6.91 0.70 23.63
CA PRO A 4 -7.61 -0.25 22.79
C PRO A 4 -8.94 -0.66 23.43
N ILE A 5 -10.04 -0.55 22.68
CA ILE A 5 -11.39 -0.95 23.12
C ILE A 5 -11.47 -2.46 23.39
N LEU A 6 -10.58 -3.24 22.76
CA LEU A 6 -10.48 -4.69 22.93
C LEU A 6 -9.27 -5.05 23.82
N PRO A 7 -9.42 -6.03 24.72
CA PRO A 7 -8.28 -6.57 25.46
C PRO A 7 -7.26 -7.18 24.47
N PRO A 8 -5.97 -7.28 24.86
CA PRO A 8 -4.97 -7.94 24.03
C PRO A 8 -5.40 -9.37 23.68
N LEU A 9 -5.30 -9.71 22.39
CA LEU A 9 -5.57 -11.06 21.90
C LEU A 9 -4.52 -12.04 22.41
N ALA A 10 -4.93 -13.27 22.73
CA ALA A 10 -3.99 -14.35 22.96
C ALA A 10 -3.22 -14.70 21.66
N PRO A 11 -2.03 -15.30 21.75
CA PRO A 11 -1.30 -15.73 20.55
C PRO A 11 -2.15 -16.65 19.65
N GLY A 12 -2.34 -16.25 18.40
CA GLY A 12 -3.16 -16.98 17.42
C GLY A 12 -4.67 -16.75 17.53
N GLU A 13 -5.13 -15.95 18.49
CA GLU A 13 -6.53 -15.54 18.57
C GLU A 13 -6.83 -14.48 17.49
N VAL A 14 -8.00 -14.63 16.87
CA VAL A 14 -8.50 -13.70 15.84
C VAL A 14 -9.90 -13.27 16.23
N ILE A 15 -10.14 -11.95 16.29
CA ILE A 15 -11.47 -11.38 16.48
C ILE A 15 -11.87 -10.65 15.21
N ARG A 16 -13.04 -10.98 14.68
CA ARG A 16 -13.66 -10.20 13.61
C ARG A 16 -14.38 -9.00 14.22
N ILE A 17 -13.88 -7.80 13.93
CA ILE A 17 -14.46 -6.54 14.43
C ILE A 17 -15.71 -6.16 13.60
N GLY A 18 -15.68 -6.40 12.29
CA GLY A 18 -16.78 -6.11 11.38
C GLY A 18 -16.24 -5.79 9.97
N PRO A 19 -17.10 -5.65 8.96
CA PRO A 19 -16.70 -5.10 7.68
C PRO A 19 -16.52 -3.58 7.80
N THR A 20 -15.38 -3.07 7.37
CA THR A 20 -15.11 -1.62 7.40
C THR A 20 -15.50 -0.96 6.08
N ALA A 21 -15.11 -1.53 4.94
CA ALA A 21 -15.40 -1.01 3.60
C ALA A 21 -15.93 -2.11 2.66
N GLY A 22 -16.68 -1.70 1.64
CA GLY A 22 -17.23 -2.59 0.61
C GLY A 22 -18.60 -3.18 0.96
N THR A 23 -18.79 -4.47 0.67
CA THR A 23 -20.11 -5.13 0.69
C THR A 23 -20.80 -5.00 2.05
N GLY A 24 -22.03 -4.47 2.03
CA GLY A 24 -22.86 -4.29 3.22
C GLY A 24 -22.41 -3.15 4.15
N THR A 25 -21.48 -2.30 3.72
CA THR A 25 -20.98 -1.17 4.52
C THR A 25 -21.52 0.18 4.02
N PRO A 26 -21.45 1.25 4.84
CA PRO A 26 -21.83 2.60 4.41
C PRO A 26 -21.02 3.17 3.24
N THR A 27 -19.93 2.54 2.80
CA THR A 27 -19.20 3.01 1.60
C THR A 27 -20.06 2.98 0.34
N GLY A 28 -21.15 2.19 0.35
CA GLY A 28 -22.16 2.19 -0.70
C GLY A 28 -22.80 3.57 -0.94
N ASP A 29 -22.92 4.42 0.09
CA ASP A 29 -23.44 5.78 -0.02
C ASP A 29 -22.53 6.69 -0.86
N TYR A 30 -21.27 6.30 -1.02
CA TYR A 30 -20.28 6.96 -1.87
C TYR A 30 -20.13 6.28 -3.24
N GLY A 31 -21.00 5.32 -3.58
CA GLY A 31 -20.92 4.56 -4.82
C GLY A 31 -19.83 3.47 -4.81
N VAL A 32 -19.46 2.98 -3.63
CA VAL A 32 -18.47 1.90 -3.44
C VAL A 32 -19.13 0.76 -2.67
N GLY A 33 -19.79 -0.15 -3.39
CA GLY A 33 -20.48 -1.31 -2.82
C GLY A 33 -19.60 -2.53 -2.63
N ALA A 34 -18.43 -2.60 -3.25
CA ALA A 34 -17.41 -3.61 -3.02
C ALA A 34 -16.01 -3.03 -3.33
N THR A 35 -14.99 -3.51 -2.65
CA THR A 35 -13.61 -3.06 -2.86
C THR A 35 -12.63 -4.20 -2.53
N ASP A 36 -11.54 -4.27 -3.26
CA ASP A 36 -10.42 -5.16 -2.98
C ASP A 36 -9.19 -4.38 -2.50
N LEU A 37 -8.33 -5.10 -1.77
CA LEU A 37 -7.18 -4.53 -1.07
C LEU A 37 -7.63 -3.37 -0.17
N CYS A 38 -6.70 -2.67 0.46
CA CYS A 38 -6.89 -1.31 1.00
C CYS A 38 -5.66 -0.98 1.86
N ALA A 39 -4.91 0.05 1.51
CA ALA A 39 -3.79 0.54 2.30
C ALA A 39 -4.15 1.87 2.97
N PHE A 40 -3.97 1.94 4.29
CA PHE A 40 -4.11 3.20 5.01
C PHE A 40 -2.90 4.10 4.75
N MET A 41 -3.17 5.39 4.58
CA MET A 41 -2.18 6.41 4.29
C MET A 41 -2.49 7.66 5.11
N GLU A 42 -1.60 7.96 6.05
CA GLU A 42 -1.76 9.09 6.96
C GLU A 42 -1.15 10.37 6.37
N PHE A 43 -1.95 11.43 6.33
CA PHE A 43 -1.53 12.80 6.05
C PHE A 43 -1.66 13.63 7.34
N PRO A 44 -0.99 14.80 7.43
CA PRO A 44 -1.09 15.65 8.63
C PRO A 44 -2.52 16.07 9.02
N THR A 45 -3.49 16.03 8.11
CA THR A 45 -4.86 16.51 8.32
C THR A 45 -5.94 15.48 7.98
N GLU A 46 -5.60 14.34 7.41
CA GLU A 46 -6.58 13.31 7.05
C GLU A 46 -5.92 11.93 6.94
N VAL A 47 -6.73 10.89 7.00
CA VAL A 47 -6.32 9.52 6.67
C VAL A 47 -7.10 9.08 5.45
N LEU A 48 -6.39 8.55 4.45
CA LEU A 48 -6.99 7.92 3.29
C LEU A 48 -6.84 6.40 3.42
N GLN A 49 -7.85 5.67 2.96
CA GLN A 49 -7.74 4.25 2.68
C GLN A 49 -7.80 4.05 1.17
N VAL A 50 -6.66 3.70 0.58
CA VAL A 50 -6.52 3.54 -0.87
C VAL A 50 -6.76 2.08 -1.22
N CYS A 51 -7.81 1.81 -2.01
CA CYS A 51 -8.25 0.47 -2.33
C CYS A 51 -8.16 0.25 -3.85
N GLY A 52 -8.03 -1.00 -4.26
CA GLY A 52 -7.84 -1.39 -5.65
C GLY A 52 -9.13 -1.38 -6.44
N ASP A 53 -9.39 -2.48 -7.12
CA ASP A 53 -10.63 -2.71 -7.85
C ASP A 53 -11.84 -2.56 -6.94
N SER A 54 -12.65 -1.58 -7.29
CA SER A 54 -13.82 -1.19 -6.53
C SER A 54 -15.02 -1.08 -7.45
N PHE A 55 -16.18 -1.47 -6.93
CA PHE A 55 -17.40 -1.63 -7.71
C PHE A 55 -18.54 -0.87 -7.05
N ALA A 56 -19.41 -0.25 -7.87
CA ALA A 56 -20.57 0.47 -7.35
C ALA A 56 -21.63 -0.46 -6.74
N GLY A 57 -21.74 -1.69 -7.24
CA GLY A 57 -22.61 -2.73 -6.70
C GLY A 57 -21.95 -3.54 -5.59
N GLN A 58 -22.71 -4.48 -5.02
CA GLN A 58 -22.33 -5.26 -3.83
C GLN A 58 -21.29 -6.37 -4.09
N GLY A 59 -20.68 -6.43 -5.27
CA GLY A 59 -19.71 -7.45 -5.62
C GLY A 59 -18.97 -7.16 -6.93
N VAL A 60 -18.00 -8.03 -7.23
CA VAL A 60 -17.17 -7.93 -8.44
C VAL A 60 -18.04 -7.93 -9.71
N GLY A 61 -17.82 -6.94 -10.57
CA GLY A 61 -18.52 -6.79 -11.85
C GLY A 61 -19.92 -6.19 -11.77
N PHE A 62 -20.39 -5.79 -10.59
CA PHE A 62 -21.68 -5.12 -10.44
C PHE A 62 -21.53 -3.60 -10.45
N GLY A 63 -22.16 -2.92 -11.42
CA GLY A 63 -22.12 -1.45 -11.54
C GLY A 63 -20.82 -0.93 -12.15
N GLY A 64 -20.49 0.34 -11.87
CA GLY A 64 -19.23 0.95 -12.32
C GLY A 64 -18.02 0.30 -11.66
N HIS A 65 -16.89 0.21 -12.39
CA HIS A 65 -15.60 -0.30 -11.92
C HIS A 65 -14.59 0.85 -11.84
N TYR A 66 -13.88 0.93 -10.72
CA TYR A 66 -12.91 1.96 -10.39
C TYR A 66 -11.61 1.31 -9.91
N SER A 67 -10.45 1.81 -10.37
CA SER A 67 -9.15 1.20 -10.04
C SER A 67 -8.03 2.23 -10.19
N PRO A 68 -7.43 2.74 -9.08
CA PRO A 68 -7.85 2.62 -7.67
C PRO A 68 -8.81 3.75 -7.24
N ILE A 69 -9.33 3.65 -6.01
CA ILE A 69 -10.04 4.72 -5.28
C ILE A 69 -9.41 5.02 -3.92
N ALA A 70 -9.73 6.17 -3.34
CA ALA A 70 -9.31 6.53 -1.99
C ALA A 70 -10.54 6.94 -1.17
N LEU A 71 -10.86 6.15 -0.14
CA LEU A 71 -11.87 6.50 0.86
C LEU A 71 -11.26 7.47 1.87
N ARG A 72 -12.00 8.52 2.23
CA ARG A 72 -11.61 9.47 3.27
C ARG A 72 -12.12 8.98 4.61
N VAL A 73 -11.20 8.60 5.48
CA VAL A 73 -11.51 8.09 6.81
C VAL A 73 -12.02 9.24 7.69
N ASP A 74 -13.12 9.02 8.39
CA ASP A 74 -13.50 9.88 9.51
C ASP A 74 -12.62 9.52 10.71
N THR A 75 -11.58 10.31 10.96
CA THR A 75 -10.63 10.03 12.04
C THR A 75 -11.25 10.13 13.44
N SER A 76 -12.43 10.75 13.58
CA SER A 76 -13.16 10.76 14.84
C SER A 76 -13.79 9.40 15.18
N SER A 77 -13.99 8.54 14.18
CA SER A 77 -14.56 7.20 14.35
C SER A 77 -13.56 6.12 14.81
N VAL A 78 -12.25 6.40 14.75
CA VAL A 78 -11.20 5.39 15.02
C VAL A 78 -11.29 4.82 16.43
N ASP A 79 -11.68 5.66 17.40
CA ASP A 79 -11.85 5.28 18.81
C ASP A 79 -13.30 4.87 19.15
N GLU A 80 -14.18 4.74 18.15
CA GLU A 80 -15.55 4.32 18.36
C GLU A 80 -15.70 2.79 18.31
N SER A 81 -16.54 2.25 19.19
CA SER A 81 -16.82 0.80 19.25
C SER A 81 -17.49 0.24 17.99
N THR A 82 -18.05 1.12 17.15
CA THR A 82 -18.69 0.79 15.87
C THR A 82 -17.70 0.62 14.72
N GLY A 83 -16.41 0.91 14.95
CA GLY A 83 -15.35 0.80 13.96
C GLY A 83 -15.21 2.04 13.07
N VAL A 84 -14.25 1.97 12.15
CA VAL A 84 -13.90 3.08 11.26
C VAL A 84 -15.01 3.36 10.26
N THR A 85 -15.36 4.63 10.11
CA THR A 85 -16.31 5.15 9.11
C THR A 85 -15.61 6.07 8.11
N TYR A 86 -16.33 6.46 7.07
CA TYR A 86 -15.79 7.27 5.97
C TYR A 86 -16.68 8.47 5.72
N CYS A 87 -16.06 9.60 5.36
CA CYS A 87 -16.72 10.87 5.09
C CYS A 87 -16.67 11.28 3.60
N GLY A 88 -16.09 10.44 2.74
CA GLY A 88 -16.05 10.69 1.30
C GLY A 88 -15.19 9.71 0.52
N VAL A 89 -15.12 9.93 -0.80
CA VAL A 89 -14.32 9.12 -1.74
C VAL A 89 -13.71 10.00 -2.85
N ILE A 90 -12.53 9.60 -3.32
CA ILE A 90 -11.84 10.12 -4.51
C ILE A 90 -11.62 8.93 -5.46
N GLY A 91 -11.71 9.14 -6.78
CA GLY A 91 -11.50 8.06 -7.76
C GLY A 91 -12.76 7.51 -8.41
N VAL A 92 -13.96 7.88 -7.92
CA VAL A 92 -15.25 7.41 -8.46
C VAL A 92 -15.75 8.30 -9.61
N TRP A 93 -15.68 9.62 -9.46
CA TRP A 93 -16.18 10.59 -10.45
C TRP A 93 -15.09 11.14 -11.37
N ALA A 94 -13.84 11.13 -10.90
CA ALA A 94 -12.65 11.48 -11.63
C ALA A 94 -11.52 10.54 -11.20
N PRO A 95 -10.58 10.18 -12.08
CA PRO A 95 -9.51 9.23 -11.76
C PRO A 95 -8.69 9.65 -10.54
N LEU A 96 -8.36 8.67 -9.68
CA LEU A 96 -7.42 8.91 -8.58
C LEU A 96 -5.99 9.11 -9.11
N LEU A 97 -5.60 8.37 -10.14
CA LEU A 97 -4.29 8.44 -10.77
C LEU A 97 -4.37 9.23 -12.07
N ALA A 98 -3.33 10.02 -12.38
CA ALA A 98 -3.27 10.80 -13.61
C ALA A 98 -3.14 9.94 -14.88
N GLU A 99 -2.45 8.81 -14.77
CA GLU A 99 -2.32 7.86 -15.87
C GLU A 99 -3.54 6.92 -15.92
N PRO A 100 -4.20 6.80 -17.09
CA PRO A 100 -5.37 5.95 -17.21
C PRO A 100 -5.00 4.47 -17.10
N THR A 101 -5.94 3.68 -16.60
CA THR A 101 -5.79 2.23 -16.52
C THR A 101 -5.79 1.63 -17.94
N PRO A 102 -4.76 0.84 -18.31
CA PRO A 102 -4.74 0.16 -19.60
C PRO A 102 -5.96 -0.77 -19.78
N PRO A 103 -6.49 -0.92 -21.00
CA PRO A 103 -7.59 -1.85 -21.25
C PRO A 103 -7.27 -3.27 -20.77
N GLY A 104 -8.19 -3.88 -20.01
CA GLY A 104 -8.04 -5.23 -19.48
C GLY A 104 -7.13 -5.35 -18.25
N ALA A 105 -6.59 -4.25 -17.75
CA ALA A 105 -5.75 -4.21 -16.55
C ALA A 105 -6.45 -3.50 -15.39
N SER A 106 -5.87 -3.64 -14.20
CA SER A 106 -6.19 -2.90 -12.98
C SER A 106 -4.95 -2.17 -12.49
N GLN A 107 -5.13 -1.05 -11.79
CA GLN A 107 -4.06 -0.32 -11.12
C GLN A 107 -4.28 -0.43 -9.62
N LEU A 108 -3.48 -1.27 -8.97
CA LEU A 108 -3.70 -1.70 -7.60
C LEU A 108 -2.71 -1.04 -6.64
N PRO A 109 -3.15 -0.61 -5.45
CA PRO A 109 -2.24 -0.18 -4.39
C PRO A 109 -1.38 -1.37 -3.96
N ALA A 110 -0.07 -1.21 -4.04
CA ALA A 110 0.91 -2.25 -3.78
C ALA A 110 1.90 -1.85 -2.67
N GLY A 111 1.50 -0.94 -1.80
CA GLY A 111 2.31 -0.48 -0.66
C GLY A 111 2.36 1.03 -0.51
N VAL A 112 2.43 1.49 0.74
CA VAL A 112 2.52 2.91 1.08
C VAL A 112 3.82 3.15 1.87
N VAL A 113 4.50 4.24 1.57
CA VAL A 113 5.66 4.69 2.36
C VAL A 113 5.54 6.19 2.61
N GLN A 114 5.53 6.56 3.89
CA GLN A 114 5.55 7.95 4.32
C GLN A 114 6.98 8.39 4.65
N ILE A 115 7.47 9.43 3.98
CA ILE A 115 8.83 9.94 4.16
C ILE A 115 8.76 11.45 4.32
N ASN A 116 9.19 11.99 5.47
CA ASN A 116 9.19 13.42 5.76
C ASN A 116 7.86 14.12 5.40
N ARG A 117 6.72 13.51 5.78
CA ARG A 117 5.34 13.97 5.50
C ARG A 117 4.92 13.93 4.02
N GLN A 118 5.71 13.31 3.15
CA GLN A 118 5.30 12.98 1.79
C GLN A 118 4.89 11.51 1.74
N ASN A 119 3.73 11.24 1.16
CA ASN A 119 3.26 9.88 0.95
C ASN A 119 3.56 9.44 -0.48
N TYR A 120 4.19 8.28 -0.59
CA TYR A 120 4.40 7.58 -1.84
C TYR A 120 3.57 6.30 -1.83
N LEU A 121 2.79 6.10 -2.90
CA LEU A 121 2.06 4.87 -3.16
C LEU A 121 2.83 4.10 -4.24
N LEU A 122 3.20 2.85 -3.99
CA LEU A 122 3.53 1.95 -5.08
C LEU A 122 2.22 1.51 -5.73
N VAL A 123 2.10 1.75 -7.03
CA VAL A 123 0.99 1.26 -7.85
C VAL A 123 1.51 0.15 -8.74
N THR A 124 0.85 -1.00 -8.71
CA THR A 124 1.11 -2.11 -9.62
C THR A 124 0.00 -2.22 -10.63
N THR A 125 0.37 -2.15 -11.90
CA THR A 125 -0.54 -2.44 -13.00
C THR A 125 -0.53 -3.95 -13.21
N ALA A 126 -1.68 -4.59 -13.05
CA ALA A 126 -1.83 -6.03 -13.13
C ALA A 126 -2.94 -6.43 -14.11
N GLU A 127 -2.80 -7.59 -14.72
CA GLU A 127 -3.83 -8.23 -15.54
C GLU A 127 -4.07 -9.62 -14.98
N ASN A 128 -5.31 -9.91 -14.55
CA ASN A 128 -5.64 -11.15 -13.83
C ASN A 128 -4.69 -11.42 -12.65
N LEU A 129 -4.39 -10.38 -11.87
CA LEU A 129 -3.44 -10.37 -10.75
C LEU A 129 -1.97 -10.63 -11.11
N VAL A 130 -1.62 -10.79 -12.39
CA VAL A 130 -0.23 -10.91 -12.85
C VAL A 130 0.35 -9.52 -13.06
N PRO A 131 1.44 -9.14 -12.36
CA PRO A 131 2.08 -7.84 -12.56
C PRO A 131 2.56 -7.64 -13.99
N ARG A 132 2.32 -6.45 -14.54
CA ARG A 132 2.90 -5.98 -15.81
C ARG A 132 3.97 -4.94 -15.57
N SER A 133 3.68 -3.99 -14.68
CA SER A 133 4.60 -2.93 -14.28
C SER A 133 4.26 -2.39 -12.91
N SER A 134 5.19 -1.67 -12.29
CA SER A 134 4.95 -0.92 -11.06
C SER A 134 5.61 0.45 -11.11
N ARG A 135 5.05 1.42 -10.38
CA ARG A 135 5.59 2.78 -10.30
C ARG A 135 5.26 3.42 -8.97
N LEU A 136 6.06 4.39 -8.56
CA LEU A 136 5.75 5.22 -7.41
C LEU A 136 4.87 6.38 -7.87
N VAL A 137 3.84 6.66 -7.10
CA VAL A 137 2.93 7.79 -7.28
C VAL A 137 3.03 8.66 -6.04
N LYS A 138 3.07 9.99 -6.24
CA LYS A 138 3.00 10.94 -5.14
C LYS A 138 1.54 11.22 -4.83
N ALA A 139 1.10 10.84 -3.64
CA ALA A 139 -0.29 11.00 -3.22
C ALA A 139 -0.54 12.43 -2.71
N GLU A 140 -1.68 13.00 -3.11
CA GLU A 140 -2.10 14.33 -2.68
C GLU A 140 -3.44 14.24 -1.93
N PRO A 141 -3.51 14.77 -0.70
CA PRO A 141 -4.75 14.80 0.04
C PRO A 141 -5.82 15.59 -0.71
N MET A 142 -7.09 15.21 -0.56
CA MET A 142 -8.28 15.86 -1.13
C MET A 142 -8.42 15.92 -2.67
N HIS A 143 -7.41 15.52 -3.45
CA HIS A 143 -7.42 15.67 -4.91
C HIS A 143 -7.18 14.34 -5.61
N GLY A 144 -7.83 14.14 -6.76
CA GLY A 144 -7.48 13.05 -7.70
C GLY A 144 -6.30 13.43 -8.59
N ASN A 145 -6.09 12.68 -9.68
CA ASN A 145 -4.99 12.87 -10.62
C ASN A 145 -3.58 12.86 -10.00
N TRP A 146 -3.34 11.94 -9.07
CA TRP A 146 -2.02 11.74 -8.47
C TRP A 146 -0.98 11.38 -9.53
N GLN A 147 0.17 12.04 -9.42
CA GLN A 147 1.20 12.01 -10.45
C GLN A 147 2.19 10.86 -10.21
N THR A 148 2.52 10.15 -11.27
CA THR A 148 3.66 9.24 -11.30
C THR A 148 4.94 9.99 -10.99
N VAL A 149 5.74 9.47 -10.08
CA VAL A 149 7.07 9.99 -9.81
C VAL A 149 7.95 9.71 -11.03
N PRO A 150 8.56 10.72 -11.67
CA PRO A 150 9.36 10.55 -12.87
C PRO A 150 10.47 9.51 -12.69
N GLY A 151 10.62 8.61 -13.66
CA GLY A 151 11.66 7.57 -13.65
C GLY A 151 11.43 6.40 -12.69
N SER A 152 10.28 6.33 -12.00
CA SER A 152 9.97 5.25 -11.03
C SER A 152 9.35 3.98 -11.65
N VAL A 153 8.91 4.06 -12.91
CA VAL A 153 8.30 2.94 -13.64
C VAL A 153 9.30 1.80 -13.78
N ARG A 154 8.87 0.57 -13.47
CA ARG A 154 9.63 -0.66 -13.67
C ARG A 154 8.73 -1.73 -14.29
N GLN A 155 9.32 -2.59 -15.10
CA GLN A 155 8.66 -3.80 -15.60
C GLN A 155 8.48 -4.81 -14.47
N ALA A 156 7.55 -5.75 -14.62
CA ALA A 156 7.31 -6.81 -13.65
C ALA A 156 8.58 -7.58 -13.26
N SER A 157 9.49 -7.85 -14.20
CA SER A 157 10.74 -8.59 -13.98
C SER A 157 11.83 -7.83 -13.22
N TYR A 158 11.58 -6.58 -12.81
CA TYR A 158 12.58 -5.79 -12.12
C TYR A 158 12.98 -6.43 -10.79
N GLN A 159 14.29 -6.48 -10.53
CA GLN A 159 14.87 -7.21 -9.39
C GLN A 159 14.42 -8.68 -9.33
N GLY A 160 14.26 -9.31 -10.50
CA GLY A 160 13.83 -10.70 -10.61
C GLY A 160 12.34 -10.92 -10.40
N GLY A 161 11.52 -9.88 -10.18
CA GLY A 161 10.09 -10.01 -9.88
C GLY A 161 9.71 -9.47 -8.50
N GLY A 162 10.63 -9.52 -7.54
CA GLY A 162 10.38 -9.24 -6.12
C GLY A 162 10.32 -7.76 -5.72
N GLN A 163 9.87 -6.88 -6.61
CA GLN A 163 9.59 -5.47 -6.29
C GLN A 163 8.31 -4.96 -6.99
N SER A 164 7.27 -5.79 -7.03
CA SER A 164 5.93 -5.36 -7.45
C SER A 164 4.98 -5.13 -6.28
N GLN A 165 5.42 -5.38 -5.05
CA GLN A 165 4.74 -4.97 -3.83
C GLN A 165 5.77 -4.61 -2.75
N ILE A 166 5.39 -3.65 -1.89
CA ILE A 166 6.24 -3.16 -0.79
C ILE A 166 5.43 -2.89 0.47
N SER A 167 6.10 -2.93 1.62
CA SER A 167 5.71 -2.17 2.81
C SER A 167 6.95 -1.43 3.32
N GLY A 168 6.79 -0.18 3.75
CA GLY A 168 7.94 0.66 4.08
C GLY A 168 7.79 1.39 5.40
N PHE A 169 8.92 1.48 6.10
CA PHE A 169 9.05 2.22 7.35
C PHE A 169 10.19 3.23 7.21
N TYR A 170 9.87 4.51 7.40
CA TYR A 170 10.88 5.55 7.52
C TYR A 170 11.24 5.72 8.99
N ASP A 171 12.53 5.64 9.32
CA ASP A 171 13.06 5.90 10.66
C ASP A 171 13.55 7.36 10.78
N PRO A 172 12.72 8.30 11.28
CA PRO A 172 13.10 9.70 11.37
C PRO A 172 14.04 10.00 12.55
N ILE A 173 14.10 9.14 13.58
CA ILE A 173 14.79 9.41 14.84
C ILE A 173 16.05 8.56 14.92
N PRO A 174 17.25 9.16 14.99
CA PRO A 174 18.48 8.40 15.11
C PRO A 174 18.48 7.55 16.39
N THR A 175 18.75 6.26 16.26
CA THR A 175 19.09 5.38 17.39
C THR A 175 20.59 5.07 17.37
N ALA A 176 21.11 4.50 18.46
CA ALA A 176 22.49 4.02 18.50
C ALA A 176 22.77 2.93 17.46
N GLU A 177 21.72 2.18 17.06
CA GLU A 177 21.78 1.07 16.10
C GLU A 177 21.42 1.51 14.66
N SER A 178 20.73 2.65 14.51
CA SER A 178 20.39 3.24 13.21
C SER A 178 20.90 4.68 13.08
N PRO A 179 22.13 4.86 12.55
CA PRO A 179 22.66 6.18 12.28
C PRO A 179 21.91 6.81 11.09
N ARG A 180 20.84 7.55 11.40
CA ARG A 180 20.00 8.46 10.60
C ARG A 180 19.23 7.87 9.41
N ARG A 181 17.92 8.17 9.39
CA ARG A 181 17.09 8.46 8.20
C ARG A 181 17.02 7.37 7.14
N TRP A 182 17.03 6.10 7.52
CA TRP A 182 16.79 5.05 6.54
C TRP A 182 15.29 4.90 6.29
N VAL A 183 14.96 4.67 5.03
CA VAL A 183 13.69 4.06 4.64
C VAL A 183 13.97 2.57 4.52
N TYR A 184 13.36 1.75 5.36
CA TYR A 184 13.38 0.31 5.23
C TYR A 184 12.20 -0.12 4.39
N ILE A 185 12.42 -1.07 3.48
CA ILE A 185 11.40 -1.56 2.56
C ILE A 185 11.45 -3.07 2.56
N VAL A 186 10.37 -3.72 3.00
CA VAL A 186 10.13 -5.12 2.67
C VAL A 186 9.46 -5.17 1.30
N ALA A 187 9.93 -6.06 0.43
CA ALA A 187 9.44 -6.16 -0.93
C ALA A 187 9.34 -7.62 -1.36
N ASP A 188 8.36 -7.88 -2.22
CA ASP A 188 8.08 -9.17 -2.84
C ASP A 188 7.36 -8.92 -4.17
N ASP A 189 6.57 -9.90 -4.60
CA ASP A 189 5.73 -9.84 -5.76
C ASP A 189 4.24 -9.95 -5.43
N PHE A 190 3.45 -9.19 -6.18
CA PHE A 190 2.01 -9.11 -5.99
C PHE A 190 1.29 -10.46 -6.18
N ASP A 191 1.84 -11.35 -7.00
CA ASP A 191 1.33 -12.69 -7.30
C ASP A 191 1.91 -13.81 -6.42
N ARG A 192 2.67 -13.46 -5.37
CA ARG A 192 3.10 -14.37 -4.27
C ARG A 192 4.05 -15.49 -4.70
N THR A 193 4.73 -15.33 -5.83
CA THR A 193 5.67 -16.32 -6.38
C THR A 193 7.10 -16.15 -5.85
N HIS A 194 7.42 -15.00 -5.25
CA HIS A 194 8.71 -14.66 -4.68
C HIS A 194 8.66 -14.54 -3.15
N PRO A 195 9.76 -14.85 -2.46
CA PRO A 195 9.86 -14.62 -1.03
C PRO A 195 10.02 -13.13 -0.72
N VAL A 196 9.64 -12.75 0.50
CA VAL A 196 9.88 -11.39 1.01
C VAL A 196 11.36 -11.17 1.26
N VAL A 197 11.85 -10.03 0.78
CA VAL A 197 13.22 -9.56 0.95
C VAL A 197 13.27 -8.15 1.54
N LEU A 198 14.39 -7.79 2.14
CA LEU A 198 14.58 -6.48 2.78
C LEU A 198 15.54 -5.59 1.99
N TYR A 199 15.11 -4.35 1.81
CA TYR A 199 15.90 -3.26 1.28
C TYR A 199 15.96 -2.09 2.26
N ARG A 200 16.92 -1.19 2.04
CA ARG A 200 16.88 0.16 2.59
C ARG A 200 17.29 1.20 1.56
N SER A 201 16.83 2.43 1.72
CA SER A 201 17.28 3.60 0.95
C SER A 201 17.41 4.83 1.83
N THR A 202 18.15 5.84 1.36
CA THR A 202 18.06 7.17 1.96
C THR A 202 16.76 7.85 1.50
N PRO A 203 16.24 8.85 2.23
CA PRO A 203 14.98 9.50 1.88
C PRO A 203 15.06 10.19 0.53
N GLU A 204 16.22 10.76 0.20
CA GLU A 204 16.48 11.50 -1.03
C GLU A 204 16.52 10.58 -2.25
N ASN A 205 16.91 9.32 -2.06
CA ASN A 205 17.07 8.33 -3.13
C ASN A 205 15.92 7.32 -3.19
N PHE A 206 14.95 7.38 -2.27
CA PHE A 206 13.86 6.41 -2.20
C PHE A 206 13.13 6.24 -3.53
N ILE A 207 12.89 7.34 -4.25
CA ILE A 207 12.14 7.30 -5.50
C ILE A 207 12.86 6.57 -6.65
N ASP A 208 14.18 6.43 -6.55
CA ASP A 208 14.96 5.62 -7.47
C ASP A 208 15.24 4.24 -6.85
N ARG A 209 14.38 3.28 -7.20
CA ARG A 209 14.48 1.89 -6.75
C ARG A 209 15.80 1.20 -7.13
N SER A 210 16.56 1.73 -8.10
CA SER A 210 17.87 1.17 -8.46
C SER A 210 18.96 1.44 -7.42
N THR A 211 18.73 2.40 -6.53
CA THR A 211 19.66 2.77 -5.46
C THR A 211 19.43 1.99 -4.16
N TRP A 212 18.33 1.22 -4.09
CA TRP A 212 17.95 0.50 -2.88
C TRP A 212 18.98 -0.58 -2.54
N GLN A 213 19.38 -0.63 -1.27
CA GLN A 213 20.40 -1.54 -0.77
C GLN A 213 19.74 -2.79 -0.21
N GLY A 214 19.92 -3.94 -0.87
CA GLY A 214 19.45 -5.22 -0.37
C GLY A 214 20.19 -5.67 0.90
N TRP A 215 19.48 -6.40 1.76
CA TRP A 215 20.02 -7.08 2.93
C TRP A 215 20.14 -8.58 2.69
N ALA A 216 21.29 -9.16 3.05
CA ALA A 216 21.54 -10.59 3.02
C ALA A 216 21.79 -11.16 4.42
N ALA A 217 21.24 -12.33 4.71
CA ALA A 217 21.49 -13.10 5.93
C ALA A 217 22.83 -13.86 5.89
N GLY A 218 23.26 -14.36 7.05
CA GLY A 218 24.35 -15.33 7.17
C GLY A 218 25.77 -14.74 7.17
N PRO A 219 26.80 -15.60 7.23
CA PRO A 219 28.20 -15.18 7.24
C PRO A 219 28.56 -14.39 5.98
N GLY A 220 29.07 -13.16 6.16
CA GLY A 220 29.37 -12.26 5.04
C GLY A 220 28.16 -11.54 4.45
N GLY A 221 26.99 -11.67 5.08
CA GLY A 221 25.78 -10.91 4.79
C GLY A 221 25.86 -9.43 5.19
N GLY A 222 24.70 -8.79 5.23
CA GLY A 222 24.53 -7.37 5.51
C GLY A 222 24.00 -6.57 4.32
N TRP A 223 24.08 -5.25 4.44
CA TRP A 223 23.56 -4.31 3.44
C TRP A 223 24.44 -4.23 2.18
N LYS A 224 23.83 -3.74 1.08
CA LYS A 224 24.45 -3.63 -0.25
C LYS A 224 24.87 -4.99 -0.82
N LYS A 225 24.09 -6.01 -0.52
CA LYS A 225 24.24 -7.37 -1.06
C LYS A 225 23.01 -7.73 -1.88
N SER A 226 23.13 -8.78 -2.69
CA SER A 226 21.95 -9.41 -3.28
C SER A 226 21.05 -9.88 -2.13
N PRO A 227 19.80 -9.42 -2.07
CA PRO A 227 18.97 -9.70 -0.92
C PRO A 227 18.64 -11.19 -0.82
N THR A 228 18.52 -11.67 0.41
CA THR A 228 18.09 -13.05 0.71
C THR A 228 16.71 -13.04 1.34
N PRO A 229 15.93 -14.12 1.20
CA PRO A 229 14.62 -14.27 1.86
C PRO A 229 14.70 -13.98 3.37
N LEU A 230 13.72 -13.24 3.91
CA LEU A 230 13.58 -13.02 5.36
C LEU A 230 13.05 -14.27 6.08
N TRP A 231 12.17 -15.01 5.40
CA TRP A 231 11.54 -16.25 5.85
C TRP A 231 11.30 -17.17 4.66
N GLY A 232 11.03 -18.44 4.94
CA GLY A 232 10.81 -19.46 3.90
C GLY A 232 9.40 -19.47 3.30
N ASP A 233 8.48 -18.68 3.85
CA ASP A 233 7.07 -18.67 3.45
C ASP A 233 6.81 -17.75 2.25
N GLN A 234 5.77 -18.09 1.48
CA GLN A 234 5.19 -17.20 0.47
C GLN A 234 4.20 -16.26 1.16
N ILE A 235 4.46 -14.97 1.04
CA ILE A 235 3.59 -13.91 1.55
C ILE A 235 2.99 -13.18 0.34
N GLY A 236 1.80 -12.62 0.51
CA GLY A 236 1.23 -11.70 -0.44
C GLY A 236 0.40 -10.65 0.26
N GLU A 237 0.13 -9.57 -0.45
CA GLU A 237 -0.73 -8.46 0.00
C GLU A 237 -0.20 -7.81 1.28
N MET A 238 1.10 -7.54 1.31
CA MET A 238 1.76 -6.81 2.40
C MET A 238 1.32 -5.34 2.45
N SER A 239 1.14 -4.82 3.67
CA SER A 239 0.82 -3.41 3.95
C SER A 239 1.68 -2.88 5.08
#